data_AF-A0A8T4C001-F1
#
_entry.id   AF-A0A8T4C001-F1
#
_cell.length_a   1.000
_cell.length_b   1.000
_cell.length_c   1.000
_cell.angle_alpha   90.00
_cell.angle_beta   90.00
_cell.angle_gamma   90.00
#
_symmetry.space_group_name_H-M   'P 1'
#
loop_
_entity.id
_entity.type
_entity.pdbx_description
1 polymer ?
#
loop_
_entity_poly.entity_id
_entity_poly.type
_entity_poly.pdbx_seq_one_letter_code
_entity_poly.pdbx_strand_id
1 'polypeptide(L)'
;MVLFNKKKKDTLSDLPKPSFNISRLPDLPRKESFEEYKPIIPDFSRIKLEVNKPKFEMPQQEPEFEEPEFEEQKIQEPVKKEDTDLFVKVGKYEQAMKSLEEVKDSFKKTEDILKNLQTIKQNEDKEISNWYAQIQKLKNKIISVDSVLFESKK
;
A
#
# COMPACT_ATOMS: atom_id res chain seq x y z
N MET A 1 -42.80 -7.70 63.84
CA MET A 1 -43.65 -8.23 62.74
C MET A 1 -43.27 -7.46 61.48
N VAL A 2 -42.47 -7.99 60.55
CA VAL A 2 -42.71 -9.10 59.60
C VAL A 2 -43.64 -8.65 58.44
N LEU A 3 -43.08 -8.38 57.24
CA LEU A 3 -43.35 -9.09 55.96
C LEU A 3 -42.96 -8.33 54.68
N PHE A 4 -42.49 -9.15 53.74
CA PHE A 4 -41.81 -8.92 52.47
C PHE A 4 -42.74 -8.68 51.25
N ASN A 5 -42.11 -8.14 50.18
CA ASN A 5 -42.24 -8.48 48.75
C ASN A 5 -43.50 -8.11 47.94
N LYS A 6 -43.29 -7.28 46.90
CA LYS A 6 -43.84 -7.53 45.56
C LYS A 6 -42.77 -7.32 44.48
N LYS A 7 -42.39 -8.43 43.84
CA LYS A 7 -41.56 -8.53 42.64
C LYS A 7 -42.19 -7.74 41.48
N LYS A 8 -41.43 -6.88 40.82
CA LYS A 8 -41.69 -6.52 39.41
C LYS A 8 -40.96 -7.56 38.56
N LYS A 9 -41.72 -8.33 37.77
CA LYS A 9 -41.21 -9.23 36.76
C LYS A 9 -40.96 -8.39 35.51
N ASP A 10 -39.73 -8.40 35.01
CA ASP A 10 -39.37 -7.80 33.73
C ASP A 10 -40.09 -8.58 32.62
N THR A 11 -41.07 -7.92 31.99
CA THR A 11 -41.66 -8.37 30.73
C THR A 11 -40.68 -8.02 29.61
N LEU A 12 -39.73 -8.91 29.38
CA LEU A 12 -38.83 -8.86 28.22
C LEU A 12 -39.59 -9.45 27.03
N SER A 13 -40.59 -8.73 26.55
CA SER A 13 -41.37 -9.08 25.37
C SER A 13 -41.38 -7.90 24.40
N ASP A 14 -40.93 -8.19 23.19
CA ASP A 14 -41.05 -7.39 21.97
C ASP A 14 -40.03 -6.28 21.73
N LEU A 15 -38.77 -6.70 21.52
CA LEU A 15 -37.91 -6.01 20.56
C LEU A 15 -38.29 -6.47 19.15
N PRO A 16 -38.62 -5.57 18.20
CA PRO A 16 -38.88 -5.95 16.83
C PRO A 16 -37.62 -6.55 16.22
N LYS A 17 -37.73 -7.77 15.66
CA LYS A 17 -36.62 -8.39 14.95
C LYS A 17 -36.28 -7.54 13.72
N PRO A 18 -35.00 -7.20 13.49
CA PRO A 18 -34.61 -6.44 12.31
C PRO A 18 -34.95 -7.24 11.04
N SER A 19 -35.76 -6.65 10.16
CA SER A 19 -36.05 -7.23 8.85
C SER A 19 -34.87 -6.98 7.92
N PHE A 20 -33.97 -7.94 7.81
CA PHE A 20 -32.97 -7.94 6.74
C PHE A 20 -33.67 -8.30 5.43
N ASN A 21 -33.94 -7.29 4.60
CA ASN A 21 -34.51 -7.47 3.26
C ASN A 21 -33.36 -7.89 2.31
N ILE A 22 -33.09 -9.19 2.25
CA ILE A 22 -31.99 -9.78 1.45
C ILE A 22 -32.18 -9.49 -0.04
N SER A 23 -33.39 -9.18 -0.48
CA SER A 23 -33.76 -8.81 -1.85
C SER A 23 -33.19 -7.47 -2.36
N ARG A 24 -32.51 -6.68 -1.50
CA ARG A 24 -31.83 -5.44 -1.90
C ARG A 24 -30.32 -5.58 -2.11
N LEU A 25 -29.75 -6.77 -1.85
CA LEU A 25 -28.34 -6.98 -2.18
C LEU A 25 -28.21 -7.05 -3.71
N PRO A 26 -27.29 -6.29 -4.33
CA PRO A 26 -26.98 -6.47 -5.74
C PRO A 26 -26.46 -7.88 -5.95
N ASP A 27 -26.93 -8.55 -7.01
CA ASP A 27 -26.42 -9.86 -7.38
C ASP A 27 -24.91 -9.74 -7.66
N LEU A 28 -24.13 -10.48 -6.89
CA LEU A 28 -22.68 -10.56 -7.09
C LEU A 28 -22.44 -11.12 -8.50
N PRO A 29 -21.51 -10.53 -9.27
CA PRO A 29 -21.17 -11.07 -10.58
C PRO A 29 -20.78 -12.53 -10.41
N ARG A 30 -21.58 -13.41 -11.02
CA ARG A 30 -21.32 -14.85 -11.05
C ARG A 30 -19.98 -15.00 -11.75
N LYS A 31 -18.99 -15.61 -11.08
CA LYS A 31 -17.61 -15.79 -11.57
C LYS A 31 -17.62 -16.18 -13.05
N GLU A 32 -17.52 -15.19 -13.93
CA GLU A 32 -17.06 -15.41 -15.28
C GLU A 32 -15.63 -15.89 -15.12
N SER A 33 -15.31 -16.96 -15.83
CA SER A 33 -14.04 -17.67 -15.81
C SER A 33 -12.88 -16.68 -15.78
N PHE A 34 -12.33 -16.43 -14.61
CA PHE A 34 -11.02 -15.82 -14.48
C PHE A 34 -10.08 -16.74 -15.24
N GLU A 35 -9.58 -16.27 -16.38
CA GLU A 35 -8.51 -16.96 -17.08
C GLU A 35 -7.39 -17.18 -16.08
N GLU A 36 -7.02 -18.44 -15.91
CA GLU A 36 -5.99 -18.88 -14.98
C GLU A 36 -4.69 -18.18 -15.36
N TYR A 37 -4.31 -17.16 -14.58
CA TYR A 37 -3.12 -16.37 -14.83
C TYR A 37 -1.91 -17.30 -14.76
N LYS A 38 -1.31 -17.59 -15.93
CA LYS A 38 -0.04 -18.29 -16.01
C LYS A 38 1.09 -17.27 -15.84
N PRO A 39 1.87 -17.32 -14.75
CA PRO A 39 3.00 -16.44 -14.60
C PRO A 39 3.98 -16.66 -15.77
N ILE A 40 4.34 -15.58 -16.45
CA ILE A 40 5.40 -15.59 -17.45
C ILE A 40 6.71 -15.74 -16.67
N ILE A 41 7.24 -16.96 -16.63
CA ILE A 41 8.56 -17.22 -16.06
C ILE A 41 9.59 -16.87 -17.15
N PRO A 42 10.41 -15.81 -16.99
CA PRO A 42 11.46 -15.52 -17.94
C PRO A 42 12.47 -16.67 -17.99
N ASP A 43 12.80 -17.11 -19.21
CA ASP A 43 13.79 -18.15 -19.47
C ASP A 43 15.21 -17.60 -19.25
N PHE A 44 15.75 -17.85 -18.05
CA PHE A 44 17.11 -17.44 -17.67
C PHE A 44 18.21 -18.32 -18.26
N SER A 45 17.88 -19.32 -19.09
CA SER A 45 18.87 -20.21 -19.72
C SER A 45 19.84 -19.48 -20.65
N ARG A 46 19.52 -18.24 -21.05
CA ARG A 46 20.37 -17.37 -21.88
C ARG A 46 21.41 -16.57 -21.09
N ILE A 47 21.30 -16.49 -19.76
CA ILE A 47 22.25 -15.76 -18.90
C ILE A 47 23.34 -16.73 -18.41
N LYS A 48 24.06 -17.32 -19.36
CA LYS A 48 25.37 -17.93 -19.12
C LYS A 48 26.35 -17.31 -20.10
N LEU A 49 26.62 -16.02 -19.90
CA LEU A 49 27.82 -15.40 -20.44
C LEU A 49 28.88 -15.51 -19.36
N GLU A 50 29.76 -16.48 -19.57
CA GLU A 50 31.04 -16.61 -18.88
C GLU A 50 31.73 -15.23 -18.85
N VAL A 51 32.06 -14.75 -17.66
CA VAL A 51 32.94 -13.60 -17.49
C VAL A 51 34.35 -14.04 -17.86
N ASN A 52 34.61 -14.09 -19.17
CA ASN A 52 35.95 -14.22 -19.69
C ASN A 52 36.59 -12.84 -19.60
N LYS A 53 37.44 -12.63 -18.59
CA LYS A 53 38.25 -11.41 -18.48
C LYS A 53 39.18 -11.41 -19.70
N PRO A 54 39.08 -10.47 -20.66
CA PRO A 54 40.10 -10.40 -21.70
C PRO A 54 41.43 -10.06 -21.02
N LYS A 55 42.41 -10.98 -21.13
CA LYS A 55 43.81 -10.64 -20.92
C LYS A 55 44.16 -9.62 -22.01
N PHE A 56 44.33 -8.38 -21.62
CA PHE A 56 44.85 -7.34 -22.49
C PHE A 56 46.34 -7.62 -22.71
N GLU A 57 46.68 -8.23 -23.85
CA GLU A 57 48.06 -8.27 -24.34
C GLU A 57 48.24 -7.10 -25.29
N MET A 58 49.12 -6.18 -24.90
CA MET A 58 49.41 -4.98 -25.65
C MET A 58 50.23 -5.35 -26.89
N PRO A 59 49.76 -5.10 -28.12
CA PRO A 59 50.59 -5.25 -29.31
C PRO A 59 51.65 -4.14 -29.28
N GLN A 60 52.93 -4.50 -29.20
CA GLN A 60 54.01 -3.56 -29.53
C GLN A 60 54.11 -3.52 -31.06
N GLN A 61 53.46 -2.53 -31.67
CA GLN A 61 53.69 -2.18 -33.07
C GLN A 61 54.68 -1.01 -33.09
N GLU A 62 55.85 -1.23 -33.69
CA GLU A 62 56.70 -0.14 -34.17
C GLU A 62 55.93 0.65 -35.24
N PRO A 63 55.92 1.99 -35.21
CA PRO A 63 55.22 2.77 -36.22
C PRO A 63 56.04 2.81 -37.52
N GLU A 64 55.62 2.05 -38.53
CA GLU A 64 55.91 2.40 -39.93
C GLU A 64 55.03 3.60 -40.30
N PHE A 65 55.69 4.74 -40.54
CA PHE A 65 55.06 5.98 -40.95
C PHE A 65 54.85 5.94 -42.47
N GLU A 66 53.65 5.53 -42.90
CA GLU A 66 53.17 5.83 -44.26
C GLU A 66 52.28 7.07 -44.18
N GLU A 67 52.65 8.12 -44.92
CA GLU A 67 51.88 9.36 -45.02
C GLU A 67 50.51 9.11 -45.66
N PRO A 68 49.39 9.44 -44.99
CA PRO A 68 48.09 9.42 -45.65
C PRO A 68 47.92 10.64 -46.55
N GLU A 69 47.67 10.41 -47.85
CA GLU A 69 47.14 11.44 -48.76
C GLU A 69 45.82 11.97 -48.19
N PHE A 70 45.82 13.26 -47.84
CA PHE A 70 44.69 13.95 -47.23
C PHE A 70 43.72 14.39 -48.33
N GLU A 71 42.71 13.58 -48.65
CA GLU A 71 41.57 14.07 -49.42
C GLU A 71 40.74 15.01 -48.53
N GLU A 72 40.69 16.29 -48.92
CA GLU A 72 39.90 17.33 -48.25
C GLU A 72 38.41 16.99 -48.25
N GLN A 73 37.94 16.33 -47.19
CA GLN A 73 36.53 16.21 -46.90
C GLN A 73 36.00 17.59 -46.52
N LYS A 74 35.21 18.19 -47.42
CA LYS A 74 34.43 19.41 -47.16
C LYS A 74 33.65 19.24 -45.87
N ILE A 75 34.07 20.00 -44.86
CA ILE A 75 33.35 20.19 -43.60
C ILE A 75 31.98 20.76 -43.97
N GLN A 76 30.94 19.95 -43.85
CA GLN A 76 29.56 20.43 -43.93
C GLN A 76 29.34 21.31 -42.70
N GLU A 77 29.04 22.59 -42.93
CA GLU A 77 28.73 23.55 -41.87
C GLU A 77 27.61 23.01 -40.96
N PRO A 78 27.71 23.19 -39.62
CA PRO A 78 26.62 22.87 -38.73
C PRO A 78 25.43 23.80 -39.04
N VAL A 79 24.39 23.23 -39.62
CA VAL A 79 23.10 23.90 -39.82
C VAL A 79 22.59 24.36 -38.45
N LYS A 80 22.59 25.68 -38.23
CA LYS A 80 22.01 26.35 -37.06
C LYS A 80 20.55 25.92 -36.88
N LYS A 81 20.30 24.98 -35.97
CA LYS A 81 18.97 24.59 -35.47
C LYS A 81 18.80 24.98 -34.00
N GLU A 82 19.35 26.12 -33.59
CA GLU A 82 19.48 26.43 -32.16
C GLU A 82 18.19 26.96 -31.54
N ASP A 83 17.29 27.57 -32.32
CA ASP A 83 16.13 28.26 -31.75
C ASP A 83 14.91 27.36 -31.54
N THR A 84 14.62 26.40 -32.43
CA THR A 84 13.45 25.51 -32.28
C THR A 84 13.61 24.49 -31.17
N ASP A 85 14.84 24.04 -30.93
CA ASP A 85 15.16 23.04 -29.90
C ASP A 85 15.08 23.62 -28.47
N LEU A 86 15.29 24.94 -28.32
CA LEU A 86 15.14 25.63 -27.04
C LEU A 86 13.68 25.65 -26.57
N PHE A 87 12.73 25.97 -27.45
CA PHE A 87 11.30 26.00 -27.12
C PHE A 87 10.76 24.60 -26.78
N VAL A 88 11.24 23.55 -27.45
CA VAL A 88 10.89 22.16 -27.11
C VAL A 88 11.42 21.76 -25.72
N LYS A 89 12.59 22.25 -25.33
CA LYS A 89 13.15 22.01 -23.98
C LYS A 89 12.37 22.76 -22.89
N VAL A 90 11.93 23.99 -23.16
CA VAL A 90 11.09 24.75 -22.23
C VAL A 90 9.73 24.07 -22.02
N GLY A 91 9.06 23.63 -23.10
CA GLY A 91 7.79 22.91 -22.98
C GLY A 91 7.89 21.59 -22.19
N LYS A 92 8.97 20.82 -22.41
CA LYS A 92 9.25 19.60 -21.63
C LYS A 92 9.50 19.89 -20.16
N TYR A 93 10.19 21.00 -19.85
CA TYR A 93 10.45 21.42 -18.48
C TYR A 93 9.15 21.83 -17.76
N GLU A 94 8.29 22.60 -18.41
CA GLU A 94 6.98 22.97 -17.85
C GLU A 94 6.10 21.74 -17.59
N GLN A 95 6.11 20.78 -18.51
CA GLN A 95 5.40 19.51 -18.33
C GLN A 95 5.95 18.70 -17.15
N ALA A 96 7.27 18.65 -16.98
CA ALA A 96 7.91 17.98 -15.86
C ALA A 96 7.63 18.68 -14.51
N MET A 97 7.53 20.01 -14.52
CA MET A 97 7.16 20.76 -13.32
C MET A 97 5.70 20.51 -12.92
N LYS A 98 4.79 20.46 -13.90
CA LYS A 98 3.39 20.14 -13.66
C LYS A 98 3.21 18.72 -13.12
N SER A 99 3.89 17.73 -13.70
CA SER A 99 3.83 16.36 -13.19
C SER A 99 4.43 16.24 -11.79
N LEU A 100 5.51 16.98 -11.50
CA LEU A 100 6.08 17.04 -10.15
C LEU A 100 5.08 17.63 -9.13
N GLU A 101 4.31 18.64 -9.53
CA GLU A 101 3.29 19.24 -8.67
C GLU A 101 2.12 18.28 -8.41
N GLU A 102 1.66 17.56 -9.43
CA GLU A 102 0.66 16.49 -9.27
C GLU A 102 1.16 15.38 -8.33
N VAL A 103 2.43 14.98 -8.45
CA VAL A 103 3.06 14.02 -7.54
C VAL A 103 3.12 14.57 -6.11
N LYS A 104 3.49 15.84 -5.91
CA LYS A 104 3.49 16.46 -4.57
C LYS A 104 2.09 16.50 -3.95
N ASP A 105 1.08 16.81 -4.74
CA ASP A 105 -0.30 16.87 -4.25
C ASP A 105 -0.85 15.48 -3.90
N SER A 106 -0.55 14.47 -4.73
CA SER A 106 -0.88 13.08 -4.39
C SER A 106 -0.14 12.59 -3.13
N PHE A 107 1.11 13.00 -2.94
CA PHE A 107 1.89 12.69 -1.75
C PHE A 107 1.25 13.29 -0.49
N LYS A 108 0.91 14.59 -0.52
CA LYS A 108 0.21 15.26 0.58
C LYS A 108 -1.12 14.59 0.92
N LYS A 109 -1.94 14.27 -0.10
CA LYS A 109 -3.20 13.55 0.10
C LYS A 109 -2.97 12.19 0.77
N THR A 110 -1.95 11.47 0.34
CA THR A 110 -1.61 10.15 0.93
C THR A 110 -1.13 10.29 2.38
N GLU A 111 -0.32 11.31 2.69
CA GLU A 111 0.10 11.60 4.06
C GLU A 111 -1.10 11.94 4.97
N ASP A 112 -2.04 12.73 4.48
CA ASP A 112 -3.23 13.11 5.24
C ASP A 112 -4.14 11.89 5.48
N ILE A 113 -4.31 11.02 4.48
CA ILE A 113 -5.02 9.75 4.63
C ILE A 113 -4.31 8.88 5.67
N LEU A 114 -2.98 8.79 5.63
CA LEU A 114 -2.21 7.99 6.57
C LEU A 114 -2.34 8.52 8.01
N LYS A 115 -2.31 9.84 8.20
CA LYS A 115 -2.56 10.48 9.50
C LYS A 115 -3.96 10.15 10.01
N ASN A 116 -4.98 10.25 9.16
CA ASN A 116 -6.35 9.90 9.51
C ASN A 116 -6.50 8.42 9.88
N LEU A 117 -5.82 7.53 9.16
CA LEU A 117 -5.83 6.10 9.47
C LEU A 117 -5.15 5.82 10.81
N GLN A 118 -4.07 6.53 11.12
CA GLN A 118 -3.40 6.44 12.41
C GLN A 118 -4.28 6.94 13.57
N THR A 119 -5.03 8.03 13.39
CA THR A 119 -5.93 8.52 14.45
C THR A 119 -7.11 7.57 14.68
N ILE A 120 -7.68 6.98 13.62
CA ILE A 120 -8.71 5.95 13.73
C ILE A 120 -8.18 4.75 14.52
N LYS A 121 -7.01 4.21 14.13
CA LYS A 121 -6.39 3.10 14.84
C LYS A 121 -6.19 3.39 16.33
N GLN A 122 -5.69 4.59 16.66
CA GLN A 122 -5.49 4.98 18.06
C GLN A 122 -6.81 5.05 18.85
N ASN A 123 -7.92 5.43 18.21
CA ASN A 123 -9.22 5.43 18.85
C ASN A 123 -9.75 4.02 19.06
N GLU A 124 -9.61 3.14 18.08
CA GLU A 124 -9.97 1.72 18.20
C GLU A 124 -9.17 1.04 19.32
N ASP A 125 -7.86 1.26 19.39
CA ASP A 125 -7.01 0.71 20.46
C ASP A 125 -7.47 1.18 21.85
N LYS A 126 -7.93 2.43 21.98
CA LYS A 126 -8.50 2.95 23.24
C LYS A 126 -9.82 2.27 23.58
N GLU A 127 -10.70 2.07 22.60
CA GLU A 127 -11.98 1.39 22.83
C GLU A 127 -11.78 -0.06 23.25
N ILE A 128 -10.87 -0.77 22.59
CA ILE A 128 -10.49 -2.15 22.95
C ILE A 128 -9.96 -2.20 24.38
N SER A 129 -9.09 -1.27 24.76
CA SER A 129 -8.58 -1.18 26.14
C SER A 129 -9.70 -0.93 27.16
N ASN A 130 -10.65 -0.05 26.83
CA ASN A 130 -11.81 0.21 27.66
C ASN A 130 -12.70 -1.03 27.82
N TRP A 131 -12.97 -1.77 26.74
CA TRP A 131 -13.72 -3.02 26.80
C TRP A 131 -13.01 -4.07 27.65
N TYR A 132 -11.68 -4.18 27.54
CA TYR A 132 -10.89 -5.07 28.40
C TYR A 132 -11.05 -4.69 29.88
N ALA A 133 -10.98 -3.41 30.21
CA ALA A 133 -11.20 -2.92 31.56
C ALA A 133 -12.61 -3.25 32.08
N GLN A 134 -13.64 -3.16 31.23
CA GLN A 134 -15.01 -3.53 31.59
C GLN A 134 -15.15 -5.03 31.84
N ILE A 135 -14.53 -5.87 31.00
CA ILE A 135 -14.49 -7.33 31.19
C ILE A 135 -13.84 -7.67 32.52
N GLN A 136 -12.71 -7.05 32.86
CA GLN A 136 -12.06 -7.28 34.16
C GLN A 136 -12.94 -6.86 35.34
N LYS A 137 -13.65 -5.72 35.23
CA LYS A 137 -14.63 -5.31 36.25
C LYS A 137 -15.75 -6.33 36.41
N LEU A 138 -16.28 -6.87 35.31
CA LEU A 138 -17.31 -7.91 35.35
C LEU A 138 -16.77 -9.21 35.97
N LYS A 139 -15.57 -9.64 35.59
CA LYS A 139 -14.91 -10.81 36.17
C LYS A 139 -14.75 -10.67 37.68
N ASN A 140 -14.29 -9.51 38.15
CA ASN A 140 -14.15 -9.23 39.58
C ASN A 140 -15.49 -9.21 40.31
N LYS A 141 -16.54 -8.68 39.68
CA LYS A 141 -17.90 -8.75 40.24
C LYS A 141 -18.41 -10.18 40.34
N ILE A 142 -18.16 -11.02 39.34
CA ILE A 142 -18.54 -12.44 39.36
C ILE A 142 -17.82 -13.15 40.50
N ILE A 143 -16.51 -12.97 40.63
CA ILE A 143 -15.71 -13.55 41.73
C ILE A 143 -16.24 -13.07 43.09
N SER A 144 -16.59 -11.78 43.22
CA SER A 144 -17.16 -11.24 44.45
C SER A 144 -18.51 -11.89 44.79
N VAL A 145 -19.42 -12.03 43.81
CA VAL A 145 -20.71 -12.73 44.01
C VAL A 145 -20.48 -14.19 44.40
N ASP A 146 -19.54 -14.87 43.74
CA ASP A 146 -19.18 -16.26 44.03
C ASP A 146 -18.68 -16.42 45.47
N SER A 147 -17.73 -15.58 45.91
CA SER A 147 -17.24 -15.59 47.30
C SER A 147 -18.36 -15.40 48.32
N VAL A 148 -19.28 -14.44 48.10
CA VAL A 148 -20.42 -14.21 49.00
C VAL A 148 -21.34 -15.41 49.07
N LEU A 149 -21.64 -16.07 47.94
CA LEU A 149 -22.55 -17.21 47.88
C LEU A 149 -21.97 -18.48 48.51
N PHE A 150 -20.66 -18.68 48.42
CA PHE A 150 -20.00 -19.92 48.85
C PHE A 150 -19.27 -19.83 50.19
N GLU A 151 -18.89 -18.65 50.68
CA GLU A 151 -18.37 -18.50 52.05
C GLU A 151 -19.47 -18.58 53.12
N SER A 152 -20.69 -18.20 52.77
CA SER A 152 -21.88 -18.24 53.65
C SER A 152 -22.39 -19.65 53.98
N LYS A 153 -21.80 -20.70 53.39
CA LYS A 153 -22.21 -22.12 53.55
C LYS A 153 -21.22 -22.96 54.37
N LYS A 154 -20.25 -22.33 55.03
CA LYS A 154 -19.33 -22.97 55.98
C LYS A 154 -19.75 -22.65 57.41
#